data_AF-A0A6L2ZN42-F1
#
_entry.id   AF-A0A6L2ZN42-F1
#
_cell.length_a   1.000
_cell.length_b   1.000
_cell.length_c   1.000
_cell.angle_alpha   90.00
_cell.angle_beta   90.00
_cell.angle_gamma   90.00
#
_symmetry.space_group_name_H-M   'P 1'
#
loop_
_entity.id
_entity.type
_entity.pdbx_description
1 polymer ?
#
loop_
_entity_poly.entity_id
_entity_poly.type
_entity_poly.pdbx_seq_one_letter_code
_entity_poly.pdbx_strand_id
1 'polypeptide(L)'
;MAQVAFDTLKFVRTLEKSGVSSEQAEAISTAVKESHESAEIATKRDIDDLRKDLRLEMAEISSEQKVIRWMLGFVMAGILSLIIKAFF
;
A
#
# COMPACT_ATOMS: atom_id res chain seq x y z
N MET A 1 4.99 5.94 14.28
CA MET A 1 6.10 5.07 13.88
C MET A 1 6.39 4.13 15.04
N ALA A 2 5.81 2.92 15.04
CA ALA A 2 6.29 1.87 15.94
C ALA A 2 7.33 1.07 15.15
N GLN A 3 8.51 1.65 15.00
CA GLN A 3 9.67 0.92 14.48
C GLN A 3 10.01 -0.10 15.56
N VAL A 4 10.10 -1.38 15.21
CA VAL A 4 10.60 -2.40 16.13
C VAL A 4 12.05 -2.01 16.40
N ALA A 5 12.31 -1.45 17.58
CA ALA A 5 13.64 -1.01 17.94
C ALA A 5 14.60 -2.19 17.92
N PHE A 6 15.71 -2.06 17.19
CA PHE A 6 16.77 -3.07 17.21
C PHE A 6 17.50 -2.98 18.55
N ASP A 7 17.27 -3.98 19.41
CA ASP A 7 17.92 -4.06 20.72
C ASP A 7 19.35 -4.60 20.55
N THR A 8 20.28 -3.66 20.33
CA THR A 8 21.71 -3.93 20.14
C THR A 8 22.30 -4.74 21.29
N LEU A 9 21.90 -4.48 22.54
CA LEU A 9 22.45 -5.15 23.71
C LEU A 9 21.98 -6.60 23.80
N LYS A 10 20.68 -6.85 23.58
CA LYS A 10 20.14 -8.21 23.53
C LYS A 10 20.74 -9.01 22.38
N PHE A 11 20.98 -8.37 21.23
CA PHE A 11 21.60 -9.00 20.07
C PHE A 11 23.05 -9.42 20.36
N VAL A 12 23.88 -8.51 20.88
CA VAL A 12 25.28 -8.82 21.27
C VAL A 12 25.33 -9.96 22.28
N ARG A 13 24.53 -9.89 23.36
CA ARG A 13 24.48 -10.96 24.39
C ARG A 13 24.04 -12.31 23.84
N THR A 14 23.22 -12.32 22.79
CA THR A 14 22.78 -13.56 22.15
C THR A 14 23.94 -14.21 21.39
N LEU A 15 24.73 -13.40 20.66
CA LEU A 15 25.93 -13.87 19.96
C LEU A 15 27.01 -14.35 20.93
N GLU A 16 27.27 -13.61 22.01
CA GLU A 16 28.23 -14.00 23.04
C GLU A 16 27.88 -15.34 23.69
N LYS A 17 26.59 -15.56 24.01
CA LYS A 17 26.11 -16.84 24.54
C LYS A 17 26.28 -18.02 23.56
N SER A 18 26.39 -17.73 22.28
CA SER A 18 26.66 -18.72 21.23
C SER A 18 28.15 -18.91 20.93
N GLY A 19 29.03 -18.25 21.70
CA GLY A 19 30.48 -18.40 21.58
C GLY A 19 31.15 -17.41 20.62
N VAL A 20 30.44 -16.39 20.13
CA VAL A 20 31.04 -15.29 19.37
C VAL A 20 31.80 -14.38 20.32
N SER A 21 33.00 -13.90 19.94
CA SER A 21 33.74 -12.97 20.79
C SER A 21 32.98 -11.64 20.92
N SER A 22 33.18 -10.93 22.03
CA SER A 22 32.50 -9.64 22.29
C SER A 22 32.74 -8.64 21.14
N GLU A 23 33.98 -8.54 20.66
CA GLU A 23 34.38 -7.65 19.56
C GLU A 23 33.70 -8.01 18.23
N GLN A 24 33.56 -9.32 17.92
CA GLN A 24 32.82 -9.76 16.73
C GLN A 24 31.31 -9.55 16.89
N ALA A 25 30.77 -9.79 18.08
CA ALA A 25 29.36 -9.61 18.36
C ALA A 25 28.94 -8.14 18.21
N GLU A 26 29.75 -7.20 18.69
CA GLU A 26 29.55 -5.76 18.50
C GLU A 26 29.63 -5.34 17.03
N ALA A 27 30.64 -5.84 16.30
CA ALA A 27 30.80 -5.55 14.87
C ALA A 27 29.60 -6.05 14.05
N ILE A 28 29.14 -7.28 14.29
CA ILE A 28 27.96 -7.85 13.60
C ILE A 28 26.70 -7.07 13.97
N SER A 29 26.51 -6.75 15.24
CA SER A 29 25.36 -5.98 15.72
C SER A 29 25.27 -4.61 15.04
N THR A 30 26.41 -3.94 14.88
CA THR A 30 26.51 -2.65 14.22
C THR A 30 26.16 -2.75 12.73
N ALA A 31 26.76 -3.70 12.00
CA ALA A 31 26.47 -3.91 10.59
C ALA A 31 24.98 -4.23 10.32
N VAL A 32 24.38 -5.06 11.18
CA VAL A 32 22.95 -5.41 11.06
C VAL A 32 22.06 -4.21 11.38
N LYS A 33 22.36 -3.45 12.44
CA LYS A 33 21.63 -2.23 12.78
C LYS A 33 21.66 -1.22 11.63
N GLU A 34 22.84 -0.96 11.07
CA GLU A 34 23.02 -0.01 9.97
C GLU A 34 22.23 -0.44 8.72
N SER A 35 22.23 -1.74 8.40
CA SER A 35 21.41 -2.27 7.30
C SER A 35 19.91 -2.04 7.50
N HIS A 36 19.43 -2.15 8.74
CA HIS A 36 18.03 -1.90 9.10
C HIS A 36 17.66 -0.41 9.13
N GLU A 37 18.61 0.48 9.43
CA GLU A 37 18.41 1.94 9.39
C GLU A 37 18.43 2.48 7.95
N SER A 38 19.19 1.85 7.06
CA SER A 38 19.21 2.19 5.62
C SER A 38 18.00 1.71 4.82
N ALA A 39 17.18 0.84 5.39
CA ALA A 39 15.97 0.35 4.74
C ALA A 39 14.81 1.32 4.99
N GLU A 40 14.45 2.11 3.98
CA GLU A 40 13.19 2.87 3.99
C GLU A 40 12.02 1.90 3.84
N ILE A 41 11.35 1.59 4.96
CA ILE A 41 10.22 0.66 4.99
C ILE A 41 8.94 1.46 5.30
N ALA A 42 7.95 1.34 4.42
CA ALA A 42 6.63 1.91 4.66
C ALA A 42 6.00 1.30 5.92
N THR A 43 5.46 2.15 6.79
CA THR A 43 4.78 1.66 7.99
C THR A 43 3.40 1.09 7.66
N LYS A 44 2.85 0.31 8.60
CA LYS A 44 1.44 -0.13 8.50
C LYS A 44 0.46 1.04 8.32
N ARG A 45 0.74 2.19 8.93
CA ARG A 45 -0.10 3.38 8.78
C ARG A 45 -0.03 3.92 7.35
N ASP A 46 1.17 4.03 6.80
CA ASP A 46 1.37 4.50 5.42
C ASP A 46 0.65 3.58 4.42
N ILE A 47 0.69 2.27 4.64
CA ILE A 47 -0.05 1.29 3.84
C ILE A 47 -1.57 1.44 4.02
N ASP A 48 -2.04 1.60 5.26
CA ASP A 48 -3.47 1.77 5.54
C ASP A 48 -4.03 3.07 4.94
N ASP A 49 -3.25 4.14 4.96
CA ASP A 49 -3.63 5.42 4.38
C ASP A 49 -3.63 5.33 2.85
N LEU A 50 -2.60 4.75 2.23
CA LEU A 50 -2.59 4.45 0.79
C LEU A 50 -3.79 3.60 0.37
N ARG A 51 -4.18 2.63 1.20
CA ARG A 51 -5.35 1.77 0.93
C ARG A 51 -6.67 2.54 0.98
N LYS A 52 -6.79 3.53 1.87
CA LYS A 52 -7.98 4.39 1.94
C LYS A 52 -8.05 5.30 0.73
N ASP A 53 -6.95 5.93 0.37
CA ASP A 53 -6.87 6.84 -0.78
C ASP A 53 -7.24 6.10 -2.06
N LEU A 54 -6.66 4.90 -2.28
CA LEU A 54 -7.00 4.07 -3.43
C LEU A 54 -8.49 3.67 -3.46
N ARG A 55 -9.10 3.38 -2.30
CA ARG A 55 -10.54 3.07 -2.24
C ARG A 55 -11.41 4.27 -2.59
N LEU A 56 -11.00 5.48 -2.22
CA LEU A 56 -11.71 6.71 -2.55
C LEU A 56 -11.63 6.97 -4.06
N GLU A 57 -10.44 6.89 -4.66
CA GLU A 57 -10.26 7.04 -6.11
C GLU A 57 -11.06 6.00 -6.90
N MET A 58 -11.04 4.73 -6.47
CA MET A 58 -11.84 3.69 -7.11
C MET A 58 -13.35 3.95 -6.99
N ALA A 59 -13.81 4.46 -5.84
CA ALA A 59 -15.20 4.82 -5.63
C ALA A 59 -15.62 5.98 -6.55
N GLU A 60 -14.76 6.99 -6.70
CA GLU A 60 -14.97 8.12 -7.61
C GLU A 60 -15.11 7.64 -9.06
N ILE A 61 -14.14 6.87 -9.57
CA ILE A 61 -14.19 6.30 -10.93
C ILE A 61 -15.46 5.48 -11.14
N SER A 62 -15.85 4.65 -10.15
CA SER A 62 -17.07 3.84 -10.26
C SER A 62 -18.34 4.69 -10.34
N SER A 63 -18.34 5.85 -9.66
CA SER A 63 -19.47 6.78 -9.66
C SER A 63 -19.60 7.46 -11.02
N GLU A 64 -18.49 7.92 -11.60
CA GLU A 64 -18.45 8.52 -12.94
C GLU A 64 -18.89 7.51 -14.02
N GLN A 65 -18.39 6.28 -13.95
CA GLN A 65 -18.80 5.21 -14.86
C GLN A 65 -20.31 4.94 -14.79
N LYS A 66 -20.91 4.99 -13.59
CA LYS A 66 -22.35 4.80 -13.43
C LYS A 66 -23.15 5.91 -14.10
N VAL A 67 -22.69 7.16 -13.98
CA VAL A 67 -23.32 8.31 -14.65
C VAL A 67 -23.23 8.16 -16.17
N ILE A 68 -22.04 7.84 -16.69
CA ILE A 68 -21.82 7.60 -18.13
C ILE A 68 -22.73 6.47 -18.64
N ARG A 69 -22.85 5.37 -17.90
CA ARG A 69 -23.72 4.24 -18.27
C ARG A 69 -25.18 4.64 -18.41
N TRP A 70 -25.68 5.49 -17.52
CA TRP A 70 -27.05 6.02 -17.60
C TRP A 70 -27.23 6.96 -18.78
N MET A 71 -26.30 7.89 -19.02
CA MET A 71 -26.35 8.80 -20.17
C MET A 71 -26.37 8.02 -21.49
N LEU A 72 -25.52 7.01 -21.64
CA LEU A 72 -25.52 6.12 -22.80
C LEU A 72 -26.86 5.41 -22.98
N GLY A 73 -27.47 4.93 -21.89
CA GLY A 73 -28.81 4.34 -21.92
C GLY A 73 -29.87 5.30 -22.45
N PHE A 74 -29.87 6.56 -21.99
CA PHE A 74 -30.80 7.59 -22.48
C PHE A 74 -30.57 7.94 -23.95
N VAL A 75 -29.31 8.07 -24.39
CA VAL A 75 -28.98 8.32 -25.80
C VAL A 75 -29.47 7.18 -26.68
N MET A 76 -29.22 5.92 -26.28
CA MET A 76 -29.69 4.74 -27.02
C MET A 76 -31.22 4.67 -27.08
N ALA A 77 -31.91 4.95 -25.99
CA ALA A 77 -33.38 5.01 -25.96
C ALA A 77 -33.93 6.13 -26.88
N GLY A 78 -33.27 7.30 -26.89
CA GLY A 78 -33.63 8.41 -27.77
C GLY A 78 -33.47 8.06 -29.25
N ILE A 79 -32.34 7.44 -29.62
CA ILE A 79 -32.10 6.96 -30.99
C ILE A 79 -33.14 5.93 -31.40
N LEU A 80 -33.43 4.95 -30.52
CA LEU A 80 -34.44 3.92 -30.79
C LEU A 80 -35.84 4.52 -31.03
N SER A 81 -36.23 5.53 -30.23
CA SER A 81 -37.49 6.25 -30.39
C SER A 81 -37.61 6.95 -31.75
N LEU A 82 -36.53 7.60 -32.20
CA LEU A 82 -36.48 8.23 -33.53
C LEU A 82 -36.60 7.22 -34.67
N ILE A 83 -35.94 6.06 -34.54
CA ILE A 83 -36.04 4.98 -35.52
C ILE A 83 -37.50 4.47 -35.59
N ILE A 84 -38.13 4.18 -34.45
CA ILE A 84 -39.53 3.73 -34.42
C ILE A 84 -40.43 4.74 -35.14
N LYS A 85 -40.30 6.03 -34.81
CA LYS A 85 -41.10 7.11 -35.42
C LYS A 85 -40.86 7.29 -36.92
N ALA A 86 -39.68 6.94 -37.43
CA ALA A 86 -39.33 7.11 -38.84
C ALA A 86 -39.85 5.97 -39.73
N PHE A 87 -40.01 4.77 -39.18
CA PHE A 87 -40.33 3.55 -39.93
C PHE A 87 -41.73 2.96 -39.66
N PHE A 88 -42.42 3.40 -38.60
CA PHE A 88 -43.79 3.00 -38.26
C PHE A 88 -44.67 4.24 -38.01
#